data_AF-A0A140LEG7-F1
#
_entry.id   AF-A0A140LEG7-F1
#
_cell.length_a   1.000
_cell.length_b   1.000
_cell.length_c   1.000
_cell.angle_alpha   90.00
_cell.angle_beta   90.00
_cell.angle_gamma   90.00
#
_symmetry.space_group_name_H-M   'P 1'
#
loop_
_entity.id
_entity.type
_entity.pdbx_description
1 polymer ?
#
loop_
_entity_poly.entity_id
_entity_poly.type
_entity_poly.pdbx_seq_one_letter_code
_entity_poly.pdbx_strand_id
1 'polypeptide(L)'
;MVLSRIIVLDTTSKVMWGEYKTDEGTMGAINISFGYFKQKRFDKKQIKFSMGTTQGICIGGQVLSGDLDDKRFYIDHLDRAVVLRKQFETSTDEFFYIADSAAFTKEFLKKADCLNVHVITRMPDNVKETKAAIQLTLEKLSELPTVEIETSPSIYKVFETECFYHETVLKLACCYSEQLKSAKTETVMKKVAKELENIEKVI
;
A
#
# COMPACT_ATOMS: atom_id res chain seq x y z
N MET A 1 -6.35 10.20 -26.39
CA MET A 1 -5.23 10.00 -25.44
C MET A 1 -5.52 8.70 -24.72
N VAL A 2 -4.79 7.63 -25.00
CA VAL A 2 -5.01 6.34 -24.30
C VAL A 2 -4.35 6.47 -22.94
N LEU A 3 -5.14 6.79 -21.93
CA LEU A 3 -4.70 6.77 -20.55
C LEU A 3 -4.35 5.33 -20.17
N SER A 4 -3.30 5.16 -19.37
CA SER A 4 -2.75 3.84 -19.09
C SER A 4 -3.70 2.98 -18.25
N ARG A 5 -3.56 1.66 -18.40
CA ARG A 5 -4.38 0.63 -17.72
C ARG A 5 -4.05 0.44 -16.24
N ILE A 6 -3.15 1.26 -15.70
CA ILE A 6 -2.63 1.14 -14.34
C ILE A 6 -2.95 2.41 -13.58
N ILE A 7 -3.62 2.28 -12.45
CA ILE A 7 -3.77 3.36 -11.49
C ILE A 7 -2.94 3.04 -10.26
N VAL A 8 -2.06 3.96 -9.89
CA VAL A 8 -1.35 3.94 -8.61
C VAL A 8 -2.03 4.94 -7.68
N LEU A 9 -2.52 4.45 -6.54
CA LEU A 9 -3.16 5.27 -5.52
C LEU A 9 -2.34 5.23 -4.23
N ASP A 10 -2.09 6.42 -3.67
CA ASP A 10 -1.48 6.57 -2.34
C ASP A 10 -2.26 7.61 -1.52
N THR A 11 -2.06 7.55 -0.20
CA THR A 11 -2.59 8.52 0.74
C THR A 11 -1.48 9.15 1.55
N THR A 12 -1.67 10.43 1.85
CA THR A 12 -0.78 11.16 2.75
C THR A 12 -1.58 12.16 3.57
N SER A 13 -0.96 12.76 4.58
CA SER A 13 -1.61 13.70 5.48
C SER A 13 -0.85 15.00 5.62
N LYS A 14 -1.59 16.06 5.96
CA LYS A 14 -1.05 17.39 6.25
C LYS A 14 -1.45 17.82 7.65
N VAL A 15 -0.49 18.34 8.40
CA VAL A 15 -0.72 18.93 9.73
C VAL A 15 -1.49 20.22 9.56
N MET A 16 -2.52 20.38 10.38
CA MET A 16 -3.38 21.55 10.41
C MET A 16 -3.20 22.31 11.74
N TRP A 17 -3.26 23.65 11.67
CA TRP A 17 -3.06 24.56 12.79
C TRP A 17 -4.28 25.45 12.96
N GLY A 18 -5.09 25.16 13.98
CA GLY A 18 -6.29 25.93 14.28
C GLY A 18 -7.38 25.08 14.95
N GLU A 19 -8.47 25.75 15.34
CA GLU A 19 -9.60 25.07 16.00
C GLU A 19 -10.54 24.39 15.00
N TYR A 20 -10.67 24.91 13.78
CA TYR A 20 -11.54 24.37 12.71
C TYR A 20 -12.96 24.08 13.18
N LYS A 21 -13.54 25.01 13.94
CA LYS A 21 -14.97 25.02 14.28
C LYS A 21 -15.70 25.84 13.23
N THR A 22 -16.85 25.35 12.78
CA THR A 22 -17.79 26.16 11.99
C THR A 22 -18.61 27.03 12.94
N ASP A 23 -19.15 28.13 12.44
CA ASP A 23 -19.97 29.05 13.24
C ASP A 23 -21.23 28.38 13.82
N GLU A 24 -21.68 27.30 13.19
CA GLU A 24 -22.84 26.49 13.59
C GLU A 24 -22.46 25.27 14.47
N GLY A 25 -21.18 25.02 14.72
CA GLY A 25 -20.71 23.80 15.39
C GLY A 25 -20.91 22.51 14.58
N THR A 26 -21.32 22.62 13.32
CA THR A 26 -21.55 21.51 12.39
C THR A 26 -20.27 21.07 11.69
N MET A 27 -20.14 19.77 11.41
CA MET A 27 -19.01 19.25 10.64
C MET A 27 -19.09 19.76 9.19
N GLY A 28 -17.99 20.32 8.69
CA GLY A 28 -17.88 20.71 7.28
C GLY A 28 -17.79 19.50 6.33
N ALA A 29 -17.45 19.73 5.06
CA ALA A 29 -17.31 18.67 4.06
C ALA A 29 -16.30 17.56 4.44
N ILE A 30 -15.34 17.88 5.32
CA ILE A 30 -14.39 16.95 5.92
C ILE A 30 -14.26 17.25 7.42
N ASN A 31 -13.87 16.23 8.19
CA ASN A 31 -13.51 16.40 9.59
C ASN A 31 -12.01 16.67 9.73
N ILE A 32 -11.62 17.90 10.10
CA ILE A 32 -10.23 18.24 10.42
C ILE A 32 -9.96 17.79 11.86
N SER A 33 -9.45 16.57 11.99
CA SER A 33 -9.38 15.83 13.26
C SER A 33 -8.00 15.22 13.51
N PHE A 34 -7.79 14.72 14.72
CA PHE A 34 -6.62 13.92 15.06
C PHE A 34 -6.70 12.55 14.37
N GLY A 35 -5.55 11.95 14.11
CA GLY A 35 -5.50 10.60 13.57
C GLY A 35 -4.08 10.07 13.49
N TYR A 36 -3.93 8.91 12.83
CA TYR A 36 -2.63 8.31 12.65
C TYR A 36 -1.76 9.16 11.72
N PHE A 37 -0.55 9.52 12.17
CA PHE A 37 0.35 10.45 11.48
C PHE A 37 1.68 9.77 11.16
N LYS A 38 2.07 9.72 9.87
CA LYS A 38 3.38 9.16 9.45
C LYS A 38 4.57 9.87 10.13
N GLN A 39 4.43 11.19 10.37
CA GLN A 39 5.41 12.05 11.06
C GLN A 39 5.26 12.07 12.60
N LYS A 40 4.44 11.19 13.19
CA LYS A 40 4.22 11.06 14.65
C LYS A 40 3.77 12.34 15.37
N ARG A 41 3.08 13.23 14.66
CA ARG A 41 2.47 14.47 15.21
C ARG A 41 1.05 14.23 15.71
N PHE A 42 0.89 13.30 16.66
CA PHE A 42 -0.41 12.96 17.26
C PHE A 42 -1.00 14.11 18.10
N ASP A 43 -0.18 15.13 18.40
CA ASP A 43 -0.54 16.36 19.09
C ASP A 43 -1.30 17.37 18.21
N LYS A 44 -1.46 17.09 16.90
CA LYS A 44 -2.06 18.02 15.94
C LYS A 44 -3.19 17.39 15.14
N LYS A 45 -4.16 18.24 14.78
CA LYS A 45 -5.19 17.91 13.80
C LYS A 45 -4.57 17.75 12.42
N GLN A 46 -5.25 16.99 11.56
CA GLN A 46 -4.80 16.71 10.22
C GLN A 46 -5.95 16.68 9.23
N ILE A 47 -5.59 16.79 7.96
CA ILE A 47 -6.39 16.31 6.84
C ILE A 47 -5.60 15.22 6.14
N LYS A 48 -6.32 14.32 5.48
CA LYS A 48 -5.73 13.35 4.56
C LYS A 48 -6.06 13.75 3.13
N PHE A 49 -5.23 13.33 2.20
CA PHE A 49 -5.55 13.42 0.79
C PHE A 49 -5.08 12.16 0.08
N SER A 50 -5.93 11.67 -0.80
CA SER A 50 -5.59 10.61 -1.75
C SER A 50 -5.28 11.20 -3.10
N MET A 51 -4.36 10.56 -3.81
CA MET A 51 -4.01 10.95 -5.17
C MET A 51 -3.80 9.70 -6.01
N GLY A 52 -4.54 9.64 -7.12
CA GLY A 52 -4.42 8.61 -8.13
C GLY A 52 -3.57 9.13 -9.29
N THR A 53 -2.62 8.31 -9.74
CA THR A 53 -1.75 8.62 -10.87
C THR A 53 -1.72 7.47 -11.88
N THR A 54 -1.48 7.82 -13.14
CA THR A 54 -1.31 6.86 -14.23
C THR A 54 -0.20 7.37 -15.15
N GLN A 55 0.87 6.58 -15.39
CA GLN A 55 2.03 7.03 -16.19
C GLN A 55 2.55 8.44 -15.83
N GLY A 56 2.59 8.77 -14.53
CA GLY A 56 3.02 10.10 -14.06
C GLY A 56 1.98 11.22 -14.22
N ILE A 57 0.81 10.95 -14.78
CA ILE A 57 -0.31 11.89 -14.90
C ILE A 57 -1.23 11.74 -13.68
N CYS A 58 -1.57 12.85 -13.03
CA CYS A 58 -2.60 12.87 -11.98
C CYS A 58 -3.98 12.72 -12.61
N ILE A 59 -4.70 11.66 -12.24
CA ILE A 59 -6.05 11.37 -12.75
C ILE A 59 -7.15 11.80 -11.77
N GLY A 60 -6.76 12.15 -10.55
CA GLY A 60 -7.68 12.64 -9.55
C GLY A 60 -7.08 12.63 -8.15
N GLY A 61 -7.65 13.45 -7.29
CA GLY A 61 -7.37 13.44 -5.86
C GLY A 61 -8.61 13.78 -5.06
N GLN A 62 -8.62 13.37 -3.80
CA GLN A 62 -9.71 13.64 -2.88
C GLN A 62 -9.15 14.11 -1.55
N VAL A 63 -9.71 15.19 -1.00
CA VAL A 63 -9.45 15.60 0.38
C VAL A 63 -10.33 14.77 1.30
N LEU A 64 -9.73 14.22 2.35
CA LEU A 64 -10.32 13.25 3.25
C LEU A 64 -10.24 13.76 4.70
N SER A 65 -11.18 13.32 5.52
CA SER A 65 -11.15 13.56 6.97
C SER A 65 -9.86 13.03 7.60
N GLY A 66 -9.35 13.75 8.59
CA GLY A 66 -8.05 13.45 9.22
C GLY A 66 -8.02 12.16 10.04
N ASP A 67 -9.19 11.69 10.46
CA ASP A 67 -9.42 10.46 11.22
C ASP A 67 -9.77 9.25 10.33
N LEU A 68 -9.86 9.43 9.01
CA LEU A 68 -10.19 8.33 8.11
C LEU A 68 -9.07 7.28 8.10
N ASP A 69 -9.41 6.04 8.40
CA ASP A 69 -8.50 4.91 8.36
C ASP A 69 -8.16 4.51 6.90
N ASP A 70 -6.89 4.22 6.63
CA ASP A 70 -6.41 3.94 5.27
C ASP A 70 -7.05 2.66 4.70
N LYS A 71 -7.28 1.64 5.54
CA LYS A 71 -7.90 0.37 5.09
C LYS A 71 -9.34 0.62 4.65
N ARG A 72 -10.10 1.38 5.46
CA ARG A 72 -11.46 1.79 5.11
C ARG A 72 -11.50 2.63 3.84
N PHE A 73 -10.58 3.59 3.71
CA PHE A 73 -10.46 4.40 2.50
C PHE A 73 -10.30 3.54 1.25
N TYR A 74 -9.40 2.56 1.24
CA TYR A 74 -9.19 1.71 0.06
C TYR A 74 -10.44 0.90 -0.31
N ILE A 75 -11.17 0.38 0.68
CA ILE A 75 -12.43 -0.35 0.45
C ILE A 75 -13.46 0.57 -0.22
N ASP A 76 -13.64 1.78 0.32
CA ASP A 76 -14.60 2.76 -0.23
C ASP A 76 -14.17 3.23 -1.63
N HIS A 77 -12.87 3.35 -1.88
CA HIS A 77 -12.33 3.85 -3.15
C HIS A 77 -12.42 2.83 -4.31
N LEU A 78 -12.62 1.53 -4.04
CA LEU A 78 -12.80 0.54 -5.11
C LEU A 78 -13.98 0.84 -6.03
N ASP A 79 -15.06 1.42 -5.50
CA ASP A 79 -16.23 1.81 -6.33
C ASP A 79 -15.84 2.90 -7.34
N ARG A 80 -14.94 3.80 -6.93
CA ARG A 80 -14.39 4.84 -7.81
C ARG A 80 -13.46 4.24 -8.87
N ALA A 81 -12.72 3.18 -8.54
CA ALA A 81 -11.89 2.47 -9.51
C ALA A 81 -12.73 1.88 -10.66
N VAL A 82 -13.94 1.37 -10.38
CA VAL A 82 -14.88 0.89 -11.39
C VAL A 82 -15.36 2.03 -12.31
N VAL A 83 -15.66 3.20 -11.74
CA VAL A 83 -16.03 4.40 -12.54
C VAL A 83 -14.88 4.83 -13.44
N LEU A 84 -13.66 4.90 -12.89
CA LEU A 84 -12.46 5.26 -13.64
C LEU A 84 -12.19 4.26 -14.78
N ARG A 85 -12.30 2.94 -14.52
CA ARG A 85 -12.20 1.90 -15.55
C ARG A 85 -13.14 2.14 -16.73
N LYS A 86 -14.41 2.51 -16.47
CA LYS A 86 -15.38 2.84 -17.53
C LYS A 86 -14.98 4.08 -18.33
N GLN A 87 -14.43 5.10 -17.68
CA GLN A 87 -14.01 6.35 -18.32
C GLN A 87 -12.76 6.19 -19.20
N PHE A 88 -11.92 5.19 -18.94
CA PHE A 88 -10.73 4.96 -19.74
C PHE A 88 -11.01 4.29 -21.11
N GLU A 89 -12.27 3.93 -21.42
CA GLU A 89 -12.72 3.38 -22.72
C GLU A 89 -11.80 2.26 -23.27
N THR A 90 -11.20 1.47 -22.38
CA THR A 90 -10.26 0.43 -22.80
C THR A 90 -11.04 -0.77 -23.35
N SER A 91 -10.78 -1.15 -24.59
CA SER A 91 -11.35 -2.33 -25.27
C SER A 91 -10.94 -3.68 -24.69
N THR A 92 -10.18 -3.68 -23.59
CA THR A 92 -9.61 -4.85 -22.92
C THR A 92 -9.99 -4.85 -21.44
N ASP A 93 -10.22 -6.03 -20.87
CA ASP A 93 -10.62 -6.21 -19.46
C ASP A 93 -9.51 -5.91 -18.43
N GLU A 94 -8.27 -5.73 -18.86
CA GLU A 94 -7.12 -5.60 -17.96
C GLU A 94 -6.97 -4.17 -17.42
N PHE A 95 -7.50 -3.93 -16.22
CA PHE A 95 -7.35 -2.70 -15.44
C PHE A 95 -6.71 -3.04 -14.08
N PHE A 96 -5.56 -2.44 -13.78
CA PHE A 96 -4.81 -2.70 -12.55
C PHE A 96 -4.87 -1.53 -11.57
N TYR A 97 -5.31 -1.85 -10.35
CA TYR A 97 -5.33 -0.94 -9.22
C TYR A 97 -4.18 -1.25 -8.27
N ILE A 98 -3.22 -0.34 -8.18
CA ILE A 98 -2.03 -0.49 -7.35
C ILE A 98 -2.18 0.36 -6.09
N ALA A 99 -2.02 -0.27 -4.93
CA ALA A 99 -2.10 0.37 -3.62
C ALA A 99 -1.06 -0.20 -2.65
N ASP A 100 -0.76 0.55 -1.59
CA ASP A 100 0.15 0.08 -0.55
C ASP A 100 -0.42 -1.08 0.27
N SER A 101 0.35 -1.58 1.23
CA SER A 101 -0.02 -2.75 2.02
C SER A 101 -1.23 -2.54 2.94
N ALA A 102 -1.67 -1.29 3.17
CA ALA A 102 -2.89 -1.05 3.94
C ALA A 102 -4.16 -1.46 3.15
N ALA A 103 -4.08 -1.56 1.82
CA ALA A 103 -5.14 -2.17 1.02
C ALA A 103 -5.27 -3.69 1.27
N PHE A 104 -4.24 -4.37 1.77
CA PHE A 104 -4.27 -5.82 2.00
C PHE A 104 -5.14 -6.18 3.22
N THR A 105 -6.46 -6.26 3.00
CA THR A 105 -7.45 -6.71 3.98
C THR A 105 -8.41 -7.71 3.34
N LYS A 106 -9.04 -8.56 4.16
CA LYS A 106 -10.03 -9.54 3.67
C LYS A 106 -11.16 -8.83 2.92
N GLU A 107 -11.66 -7.75 3.50
CA GLU A 107 -12.78 -6.97 2.99
C GLU A 107 -12.44 -6.32 1.65
N PHE A 108 -11.25 -5.73 1.54
CA PHE A 108 -10.78 -5.11 0.30
C PHE A 108 -10.61 -6.14 -0.82
N LEU A 109 -9.93 -7.26 -0.55
CA LEU A 109 -9.68 -8.30 -1.56
C LEU A 109 -11.00 -8.92 -2.05
N LYS A 110 -11.93 -9.21 -1.13
CA LYS A 110 -13.25 -9.71 -1.47
C LYS A 110 -14.05 -8.72 -2.32
N LYS A 111 -14.02 -7.43 -1.96
CA LYS A 111 -14.72 -6.38 -2.73
C LYS A 111 -14.11 -6.21 -4.11
N ALA A 112 -12.78 -6.26 -4.25
CA ALA A 112 -12.08 -6.17 -5.52
C ALA A 112 -12.47 -7.32 -6.46
N ASP A 113 -12.51 -8.55 -5.94
CA ASP A 113 -12.96 -9.74 -6.67
C ASP A 113 -14.43 -9.61 -7.13
N CYS A 114 -15.33 -9.21 -6.22
CA CYS A 114 -16.74 -8.97 -6.53
C CYS A 114 -16.95 -7.90 -7.63
N LEU A 115 -16.08 -6.90 -7.68
CA LEU A 115 -16.12 -5.81 -8.67
C LEU A 115 -15.32 -6.12 -9.95
N ASN A 116 -14.69 -7.29 -10.04
CA ASN A 116 -13.80 -7.67 -11.13
C ASN A 116 -12.71 -6.60 -11.41
N VAL A 117 -12.03 -6.18 -10.33
CA VAL A 117 -10.92 -5.22 -10.37
C VAL A 117 -9.62 -5.96 -10.06
N HIS A 118 -8.67 -5.96 -10.99
CA HIS A 118 -7.35 -6.54 -10.73
C HIS A 118 -6.56 -5.61 -9.80
N VAL A 119 -6.01 -6.16 -8.71
CA VAL A 119 -5.28 -5.39 -7.70
C VAL A 119 -3.85 -5.89 -7.61
N ILE A 120 -2.90 -4.94 -7.51
CA ILE A 120 -1.54 -5.21 -7.04
C ILE A 120 -1.35 -4.48 -5.71
N THR A 121 -1.14 -5.22 -4.63
CA THR A 121 -0.83 -4.65 -3.31
C THR A 121 0.25 -5.47 -2.64
N ARG A 122 1.07 -4.82 -1.81
CA ARG A 122 2.09 -5.51 -1.03
C ARG A 122 1.43 -6.28 0.11
N MET A 123 1.71 -7.58 0.18
CA MET A 123 1.32 -8.38 1.33
C MET A 123 2.13 -7.97 2.59
N PRO A 124 1.48 -7.65 3.72
CA PRO A 124 2.18 -7.25 4.95
C PRO A 124 3.05 -8.37 5.54
N ASP A 125 4.21 -8.00 6.09
CA ASP A 125 5.19 -8.94 6.67
C ASP A 125 4.67 -9.68 7.93
N ASN A 126 3.61 -9.15 8.56
CA ASN A 126 2.98 -9.77 9.73
C ASN A 126 1.96 -10.86 9.37
N VAL A 127 1.63 -11.05 8.09
CA VAL A 127 0.74 -12.12 7.64
C VAL A 127 1.51 -13.44 7.53
N LYS A 128 0.89 -14.55 7.96
CA LYS A 128 1.53 -15.87 8.05
C LYS A 128 2.00 -16.36 6.67
N GLU A 129 1.14 -16.22 5.68
CA GLU A 129 1.36 -16.68 4.31
C GLU A 129 2.52 -15.91 3.66
N THR A 130 2.75 -14.65 4.02
CA THR A 130 3.92 -13.87 3.58
C THR A 130 5.22 -14.56 3.99
N LYS A 131 5.31 -15.01 5.25
CA LYS A 131 6.50 -15.67 5.77
C LYS A 131 6.76 -17.00 5.06
N ALA A 132 5.69 -17.76 4.81
CA ALA A 132 5.78 -19.03 4.07
C ALA A 132 6.27 -18.80 2.64
N ALA A 133 5.74 -17.78 1.94
CA ALA A 133 6.16 -17.45 0.58
C ALA A 133 7.63 -16.97 0.53
N ILE A 134 8.06 -16.17 1.51
CA ILE A 134 9.47 -15.76 1.64
C ILE A 134 10.36 -16.98 1.83
N GLN A 135 10.02 -17.89 2.74
CA GLN A 135 10.81 -19.09 3.01
C GLN A 135 10.97 -19.95 1.76
N LEU A 136 9.86 -20.23 1.06
CA LEU A 136 9.87 -20.98 -0.20
C LEU A 136 10.73 -20.30 -1.28
N THR A 137 10.68 -18.96 -1.36
CA THR A 137 11.51 -18.19 -2.30
C THR A 137 13.00 -18.32 -1.97
N LEU A 138 13.36 -18.31 -0.68
CA LEU A 138 14.75 -18.44 -0.24
C LEU A 138 15.33 -19.83 -0.55
N GLU A 139 14.53 -20.88 -0.40
CA GLU A 139 14.92 -22.26 -0.73
C GLU A 139 15.24 -22.43 -2.22
N LYS A 140 14.54 -21.69 -3.09
CA LYS A 140 14.72 -21.75 -4.55
C LYS A 140 15.66 -20.68 -5.11
N LEU A 141 16.21 -19.81 -4.26
CA LEU A 141 16.85 -18.56 -4.68
C LEU A 141 18.04 -18.75 -5.65
N SER A 142 18.77 -19.85 -5.52
CA SER A 142 19.89 -20.20 -6.41
C SER A 142 19.45 -20.54 -7.82
N GLU A 143 18.21 -21.01 -8.00
CA GLU A 143 17.66 -21.52 -9.26
C GLU A 143 16.84 -20.46 -10.00
N LEU A 144 16.47 -19.37 -9.33
CA LEU A 144 15.63 -18.33 -9.92
C LEU A 144 16.39 -17.51 -10.98
N PRO A 145 15.77 -17.27 -12.15
CA PRO A 145 16.34 -16.39 -13.16
C PRO A 145 16.42 -14.96 -12.64
N THR A 146 17.42 -14.23 -13.15
CA THR A 146 17.56 -12.79 -12.89
C THR A 146 16.69 -12.00 -13.85
N VAL A 147 16.05 -10.95 -13.32
CA VAL A 147 15.24 -9.99 -14.05
C VAL A 147 15.94 -8.64 -13.95
N GLU A 148 16.29 -8.08 -15.11
CA GLU A 148 16.80 -6.73 -15.25
C GLU A 148 15.64 -5.78 -15.59
N ILE A 149 15.61 -4.61 -14.95
CA ILE A 149 14.60 -3.59 -15.20
C ILE A 149 15.32 -2.39 -15.81
N GLU A 150 14.97 -2.00 -17.04
CA GLU A 150 15.66 -0.91 -17.76
C GLU A 150 15.78 0.39 -16.96
N THR A 151 14.78 0.69 -16.12
CA THR A 151 14.70 1.91 -15.32
C THR A 151 15.45 1.82 -13.98
N SER A 152 16.08 0.69 -13.68
CA SER A 152 16.73 0.43 -12.41
C SER A 152 18.08 -0.26 -12.60
N PRO A 153 19.16 0.21 -11.96
CA PRO A 153 20.44 -0.52 -11.96
C PRO A 153 20.36 -1.83 -11.13
N SER A 154 19.18 -2.19 -10.61
CA SER A 154 18.96 -3.34 -9.75
C SER A 154 18.67 -4.61 -10.52
N ILE A 155 19.39 -5.67 -10.16
CA ILE A 155 19.10 -7.04 -10.57
C ILE A 155 18.15 -7.65 -9.56
N TYR A 156 17.04 -8.18 -10.04
CA TYR A 156 16.03 -8.86 -9.23
C TYR A 156 16.02 -10.36 -9.51
N LYS A 157 15.55 -11.14 -8.56
CA LYS A 157 15.10 -12.52 -8.77
C LYS A 157 13.63 -12.57 -8.39
N VAL A 158 12.80 -13.13 -9.26
CA VAL A 158 11.35 -13.18 -9.05
C VAL A 158 10.92 -14.64 -8.98
N PHE A 159 10.11 -14.95 -7.98
CA PHE A 159 9.45 -16.24 -7.85
C PHE A 159 7.95 -16.04 -7.78
N GLU A 160 7.23 -16.75 -8.63
CA GLU A 160 5.76 -16.76 -8.63
C GLU A 160 5.25 -17.96 -7.83
N THR A 161 4.28 -17.72 -6.96
CA THR A 161 3.61 -18.75 -6.17
C THR A 161 2.18 -18.32 -5.89
N GLU A 162 1.39 -19.22 -5.31
CA GLU A 162 0.05 -18.91 -4.85
C GLU A 162 -0.06 -19.10 -3.34
N CYS A 163 -1.02 -18.42 -2.72
CA CYS A 163 -1.41 -18.68 -1.35
C CYS A 163 -2.93 -18.64 -1.20
N PHE A 164 -3.43 -19.26 -0.12
CA PHE A 164 -4.83 -19.19 0.25
C PHE A 164 -4.98 -18.27 1.46
N TYR A 165 -5.68 -17.15 1.28
CA TYR A 165 -5.88 -16.13 2.31
C TYR A 165 -7.37 -15.83 2.46
N HIS A 166 -7.94 -16.17 3.62
CA HIS A 166 -9.36 -15.93 3.96
C HIS A 166 -10.36 -16.25 2.84
N GLU A 167 -10.28 -17.47 2.29
CA GLU A 167 -11.17 -17.98 1.21
C GLU A 167 -10.84 -17.47 -0.20
N THR A 168 -9.79 -16.68 -0.36
CA THR A 168 -9.33 -16.18 -1.65
C THR A 168 -7.99 -16.81 -2.02
N VAL A 169 -7.88 -17.36 -3.23
CA VAL A 169 -6.60 -17.77 -3.81
C VAL A 169 -5.92 -16.52 -4.37
N LEU A 170 -4.73 -16.22 -3.87
CA LEU A 170 -3.95 -15.06 -4.30
C LEU A 170 -2.71 -15.51 -5.06
N LYS A 171 -2.43 -14.82 -6.17
CA LYS A 171 -1.14 -14.91 -6.85
C LYS A 171 -0.13 -14.01 -6.17
N LEU A 172 1.04 -14.53 -5.90
CA LEU A 172 2.13 -13.84 -5.24
C LEU A 172 3.32 -13.76 -6.18
N ALA A 173 3.92 -12.57 -6.25
CA ALA A 173 5.23 -12.36 -6.84
C ALA A 173 6.20 -12.01 -5.71
N CYS A 174 7.15 -12.90 -5.44
CA CYS A 174 8.20 -12.70 -4.46
C CYS A 174 9.43 -12.12 -5.16
N CYS A 175 9.72 -10.85 -4.89
CA CYS A 175 10.85 -10.14 -5.49
C CYS A 175 12.03 -10.07 -4.51
N TYR A 176 13.14 -10.68 -4.88
CA TYR A 176 14.42 -10.57 -4.18
C TYR A 176 15.35 -9.61 -4.92
N SER A 177 16.05 -8.76 -4.17
CA SER A 177 17.04 -7.80 -4.69
C SER A 177 18.34 -7.96 -3.92
N GLU A 178 19.44 -8.23 -4.63
CA GLU A 178 20.76 -8.38 -4.00
C GLU A 178 21.28 -7.08 -3.40
N GLN A 179 20.98 -5.95 -4.04
CA GLN A 179 21.45 -4.63 -3.62
C GLN A 179 20.81 -4.18 -2.32
N LEU A 180 19.55 -4.56 -2.08
CA LEU A 180 18.87 -4.26 -0.82
C LEU A 180 19.35 -5.12 0.35
N LYS A 181 20.13 -6.18 0.12
CA LYS A 181 20.58 -7.11 1.16
C LYS A 181 21.45 -6.42 2.22
N SER A 182 22.42 -5.61 1.81
CA SER A 182 23.33 -4.89 2.72
C SER A 182 22.54 -3.92 3.61
N ALA A 183 21.74 -3.04 2.98
CA ALA A 183 20.91 -2.06 3.67
C ALA A 183 19.90 -2.70 4.64
N LYS A 184 19.29 -3.83 4.25
CA LYS A 184 18.37 -4.57 5.14
C LYS A 184 19.11 -5.23 6.30
N THR A 185 20.29 -5.80 6.06
CA THR A 185 21.13 -6.38 7.13
C THR A 185 21.47 -5.33 8.19
N GLU A 186 21.92 -4.14 7.78
CA GLU A 186 22.18 -3.04 8.71
C GLU A 186 20.95 -2.63 9.51
N THR A 187 19.79 -2.56 8.85
CA THR A 187 18.53 -2.22 9.51
C THR A 187 18.14 -3.25 10.58
N VAL A 188 18.36 -4.54 10.30
CA VAL A 188 18.12 -5.63 11.26
C VAL A 188 19.09 -5.52 12.44
N MET A 189 20.39 -5.33 12.18
CA MET A 189 21.40 -5.18 13.25
C MET A 189 21.10 -3.98 14.15
N LYS A 190 20.64 -2.85 13.59
CA LYS A 190 20.20 -1.69 14.38
C LYS A 190 18.99 -2.00 15.26
N LYS A 191 18.04 -2.81 14.79
CA LYS A 191 16.89 -3.25 15.62
C LYS A 191 17.33 -4.13 16.77
N VAL A 192 18.22 -5.10 16.51
CA VAL A 192 18.79 -5.99 17.55
C VAL A 192 19.51 -5.18 18.63
N ALA A 193 20.38 -4.24 18.23
CA ALA A 193 21.08 -3.36 19.17
C ALA A 193 20.10 -2.56 20.05
N LYS A 194 19.03 -2.02 19.46
CA LYS A 194 18.01 -1.27 20.19
C LYS A 194 17.20 -2.15 21.15
N GLU A 195 16.91 -3.39 20.78
CA GLU A 195 16.24 -4.35 21.67
C GLU A 195 17.14 -4.72 22.85
N LEU A 196 18.44 -4.92 22.64
CA LEU A 196 19.42 -5.14 23.70
C LEU A 196 19.46 -3.96 24.69
N GLU A 197 19.58 -2.73 24.20
CA GLU A 197 19.54 -1.52 25.05
C GLU A 197 18.25 -1.41 25.88
N ASN A 198 17.11 -1.85 25.33
CA ASN A 198 15.84 -1.82 26.06
C ASN A 198 15.79 -2.90 27.16
N ILE A 199 16.37 -4.08 26.90
CA ILE A 199 16.47 -5.15 27.91
C ILE A 199 17.40 -4.71 29.05
N GLU A 200 18.54 -4.11 28.73
CA GLU A 200 19.50 -3.60 29.72
C GLU A 200 18.93 -2.51 30.64
N LYS A 201 17.93 -1.75 30.17
CA LYS A 201 17.24 -0.72 30.99
C LYS A 201 16.19 -1.28 31.94
N VAL A 202 15.80 -2.55 31.76
CA VAL A 202 14.76 -3.22 32.56
C VAL A 202 15.39 -4.13 33.63
N ILE A 203 16.68 -4.46 33.50
CA ILE A 203 17.50 -5.16 34.49
C ILE A 203 18.14 -4.15 35.44
#